data_AF-A0ABD2P5C1-F1
#
_entry.id   AF-A0ABD2P5C1-F1
#
_cell.length_a   1.000
_cell.length_b   1.000
_cell.length_c   1.000
_cell.angle_alpha   90.00
_cell.angle_beta   90.00
_cell.angle_gamma   90.00
#
_symmetry.space_group_name_H-M   'P 1'
#
loop_
_entity.id
_entity.type
_entity.pdbx_description
1 polymer ?
#
loop_
_entity_poly.entity_id
_entity_poly.type
_entity_poly.pdbx_seq_one_letter_code
_entity_poly.pdbx_strand_id
1 'polypeptide(L)'
;MSLGVFFGGQNTVNTNAMVISRSNSRKVTLRDVERETAGIFKCEVSADAPLFHTDMRSARLLVADIPDEEPVLRTDVHKITPGARISANCTTPGSFPSMNVTWYINDQETDQISMTENSETVESEKE
;
A
#
# COMPACT_ATOMS: atom_id res chain seq x y z
N MET A 1 -4.04 16.44 -33.44
CA MET A 1 -4.00 16.32 -31.97
C MET A 1 -3.76 14.86 -31.64
N SER A 2 -2.53 14.52 -31.27
CA SER A 2 -2.14 13.15 -30.97
C SER A 2 -2.18 12.98 -29.46
N LEU A 3 -3.16 12.24 -28.97
CA LEU A 3 -3.27 11.96 -27.55
C LEU A 3 -2.42 10.71 -27.24
N GLY A 4 -1.21 10.93 -26.77
CA GLY A 4 -0.28 9.87 -26.37
C GLY A 4 -0.13 9.85 -24.86
N VAL A 5 -0.51 8.75 -24.20
CA VAL A 5 -0.18 8.54 -22.79
C VAL A 5 1.28 8.08 -22.72
N PHE A 6 2.19 9.01 -22.43
CA PHE A 6 3.61 8.70 -22.23
C PHE A 6 3.92 8.55 -20.73
N PHE A 7 4.43 7.38 -20.36
CA PHE A 7 4.91 7.10 -19.01
C PHE A 7 6.33 7.68 -18.86
N GLY A 8 6.46 8.76 -18.09
CA GLY A 8 7.71 9.50 -17.99
C GLY A 8 8.81 8.77 -17.21
N GLY A 9 9.88 8.39 -17.92
CA GLY A 9 11.22 8.88 -17.58
C GLY A 9 12.03 8.19 -16.48
N GLN A 10 11.60 7.06 -15.92
CA GLN A 10 12.49 6.07 -15.29
C GLN A 10 12.02 4.66 -15.66
N ASN A 11 12.97 3.77 -15.91
CA ASN A 11 12.75 2.43 -16.44
C ASN A 11 11.75 1.62 -15.59
N THR A 12 10.88 0.89 -16.31
CA THR A 12 10.07 -0.26 -15.86
C THR A 12 8.79 0.02 -15.07
N VAL A 13 7.76 0.58 -15.73
CA VAL A 13 6.44 -0.05 -15.58
C VAL A 13 6.45 -1.20 -16.58
N ASN A 14 6.31 -2.43 -16.12
CA ASN A 14 6.19 -3.58 -17.03
C ASN A 14 5.02 -3.29 -17.99
N THR A 15 5.32 -3.07 -19.27
CA THR A 15 4.30 -2.72 -20.28
C THR A 15 3.25 -3.82 -20.44
N ASN A 16 3.50 -5.03 -19.92
CA ASN A 16 2.53 -6.13 -19.85
C ASN A 16 1.41 -5.91 -18.82
N ALA A 17 1.57 -5.00 -17.86
CA ALA A 17 0.54 -4.70 -16.86
C ALA A 17 -0.62 -3.86 -17.41
N MET A 18 -0.42 -3.13 -18.52
CA MET A 18 -1.47 -2.25 -19.07
C MET A 18 -2.49 -3.01 -19.91
N VAL A 19 -3.76 -2.93 -19.53
CA VAL A 19 -4.87 -3.56 -20.26
C VAL A 19 -5.43 -2.59 -21.30
N ILE A 20 -4.95 -2.71 -22.54
CA ILE A 20 -5.33 -1.83 -23.65
C ILE A 20 -6.85 -1.85 -23.90
N SER A 21 -7.49 -3.03 -23.88
CA SER A 21 -8.93 -3.17 -24.12
C SER A 21 -9.82 -2.48 -23.08
N ARG A 22 -9.27 -2.14 -21.90
CA ARG A 22 -9.97 -1.41 -20.82
C ARG A 22 -9.40 -0.01 -20.61
N SER A 23 -8.58 0.47 -21.52
CA SER A 23 -7.92 1.77 -21.47
C SER A 23 -8.37 2.65 -22.64
N ASN A 24 -8.33 3.95 -22.45
CA ASN A 24 -8.68 4.95 -23.46
C ASN A 24 -7.92 6.26 -23.20
N SER A 25 -8.25 7.29 -23.98
CA SER A 25 -7.74 8.67 -23.88
C SER A 25 -7.60 9.27 -22.48
N ARG A 26 -8.45 8.87 -21.52
CA ARG A 26 -8.55 9.49 -20.19
C ARG A 26 -8.43 8.48 -19.05
N LYS A 27 -8.32 7.19 -19.37
CA LYS A 27 -8.31 6.10 -18.39
C LYS A 27 -7.29 5.06 -18.79
N VAL A 28 -6.40 4.72 -17.85
CA VAL A 28 -5.47 3.59 -17.97
C VAL A 28 -5.89 2.54 -16.95
N THR A 29 -5.98 1.28 -17.40
CA THR A 29 -6.23 0.14 -16.52
C THR A 29 -4.96 -0.70 -16.42
N LEU A 30 -4.45 -0.91 -15.21
CA LEU A 30 -3.32 -1.79 -14.91
C LEU A 30 -3.85 -3.11 -14.30
N ARG A 31 -3.11 -4.19 -14.50
CA ARG A 31 -3.31 -5.52 -13.90
C ARG A 31 -2.04 -5.95 -13.20
N ASP A 32 -2.20 -6.88 -12.26
CA ASP A 32 -1.10 -7.52 -11.54
C ASP A 32 -0.15 -6.48 -10.94
N VAL A 33 -0.74 -5.53 -10.21
CA VAL A 33 -0.05 -4.39 -9.62
C VAL A 33 0.60 -4.84 -8.32
N GLU A 34 1.93 -4.84 -8.29
CA GLU A 34 2.75 -5.16 -7.11
C GLU A 34 3.39 -3.87 -6.54
N ARG A 35 4.02 -3.96 -5.37
CA ARG A 35 4.61 -2.81 -4.65
C ARG A 35 5.59 -2.01 -5.52
N GLU A 36 6.30 -2.68 -6.41
CA GLU A 36 7.27 -2.14 -7.36
C GLU A 36 6.61 -1.27 -8.43
N THR A 37 5.29 -1.43 -8.64
CA THR A 37 4.50 -0.60 -9.56
C THR A 37 4.16 0.77 -8.94
N ALA A 38 4.34 0.95 -7.62
CA ALA A 38 4.15 2.24 -6.97
C ALA A 38 5.14 3.28 -7.52
N GLY A 39 4.67 4.51 -7.71
CA GLY A 39 5.50 5.55 -8.32
C GLY A 39 4.72 6.76 -8.77
N ILE A 40 5.40 7.65 -9.52
CA ILE A 40 4.76 8.83 -10.11
C ILE A 40 4.38 8.50 -11.56
N PHE A 41 3.09 8.52 -11.82
CA PHE A 41 2.51 8.36 -13.15
C PHE A 41 2.29 9.72 -13.78
N LYS A 42 2.55 9.83 -15.09
CA LYS A 42 2.40 11.06 -15.84
C LYS A 42 1.47 10.85 -17.03
N CYS A 43 0.64 11.84 -17.30
CA CYS A 43 -0.15 11.96 -18.51
C CYS A 43 0.39 13.14 -19.31
N GLU A 44 0.64 12.93 -20.59
CA GLU A 44 1.12 13.95 -21.52
C GLU A 44 0.07 14.14 -22.62
N VAL A 45 -0.14 15.39 -23.05
CA VAL A 45 -0.99 15.75 -24.17
C VAL A 45 -0.24 16.73 -25.04
N SER A 46 0.01 16.34 -26.29
CA SER A 46 0.81 17.14 -27.24
C SER A 46 -0.04 17.57 -28.44
N ALA A 47 -0.11 18.88 -28.66
CA ALA A 47 -0.68 19.50 -29.86
C ALA A 47 0.37 19.49 -30.99
N ASP A 48 -0.09 19.22 -32.21
CA ASP A 48 0.75 19.21 -33.39
C ASP A 48 0.86 20.61 -34.01
N ALA A 49 1.58 20.74 -35.13
CA ALA A 49 1.73 21.98 -35.87
C ALA A 49 0.39 22.74 -36.05
N PRO A 50 0.39 24.08 -35.97
CA PRO A 50 1.55 24.98 -35.82
C PRO A 50 1.89 25.34 -34.37
N LEU A 51 1.08 24.94 -33.38
CA LEU A 51 1.15 25.47 -32.01
C LEU A 51 2.13 24.72 -31.10
N PHE A 52 2.50 23.47 -31.43
CA PHE A 52 3.49 22.64 -30.72
C PHE A 52 3.47 22.83 -29.19
N HIS A 53 2.33 22.57 -28.56
CA HIS A 53 2.16 22.72 -27.12
C HIS A 53 2.00 21.36 -26.46
N THR A 54 2.76 21.12 -25.40
CA THR A 54 2.68 19.90 -24.59
C THR A 54 2.25 20.26 -23.18
N ASP A 55 1.13 19.69 -22.73
CA ASP A 55 0.69 19.77 -21.34
C ASP A 55 0.93 18.43 -20.62
N MET A 56 1.38 18.50 -19.38
CA MET A 56 1.69 17.31 -18.57
C MET A 56 1.06 17.43 -17.19
N ARG A 57 0.49 16.32 -16.71
CA ARG A 57 0.02 16.18 -15.33
C ARG A 57 0.60 14.93 -14.71
N SER A 58 0.90 14.98 -13.42
CA SER A 58 1.51 13.87 -12.68
C SER A 58 0.66 13.53 -11.47
N ALA A 59 0.60 12.25 -11.12
CA ALA A 59 -0.04 11.75 -9.91
C ALA A 59 0.81 10.63 -9.30
N ARG A 60 0.79 10.49 -7.97
CA ARG A 60 1.48 9.40 -7.28
C ARG A 60 0.52 8.22 -7.11
N LEU A 61 0.93 7.04 -7.55
CA LEU A 61 0.28 5.77 -7.26
C LEU A 61 0.98 5.12 -6.05
N LEU A 62 0.21 4.79 -5.03
CA LEU A 62 0.63 3.93 -3.92
C LEU A 62 -0.05 2.57 -4.11
N VAL A 63 0.72 1.51 -4.01
CA VAL A 63 0.22 0.13 -3.97
C VAL A 63 0.32 -0.32 -2.52
N ALA A 64 -0.79 -0.80 -1.97
CA ALA A 64 -0.85 -1.27 -0.59
C ALA A 64 -0.95 -2.79 -0.58
N ASP A 65 -0.13 -3.43 0.26
CA ASP A 65 -0.30 -4.84 0.62
C ASP A 65 -1.15 -4.89 1.88
N ILE A 66 -2.39 -5.30 1.68
CA ILE A 66 -3.35 -5.50 2.74
C ILE A 66 -3.33 -6.99 3.07
N PRO A 67 -2.88 -7.39 4.27
CA PRO A 67 -2.89 -8.78 4.65
C PRO A 67 -4.34 -9.27 4.78
N ASP A 68 -4.58 -10.51 4.35
CA ASP A 68 -5.89 -11.16 4.49
C ASP A 68 -6.16 -11.65 5.92
N GLU A 69 -5.11 -11.78 6.73
CA GLU A 69 -5.17 -12.29 8.10
C GLU A 69 -5.41 -11.17 9.12
N GLU A 70 -6.11 -11.51 10.20
CA GLU A 70 -6.34 -10.60 11.32
C GLU A 70 -5.17 -10.64 12.32
N PRO A 71 -4.94 -9.55 13.10
CA PRO A 71 -3.95 -9.56 14.17
C PRO A 71 -4.24 -10.64 15.20
N VAL A 72 -3.21 -11.36 15.62
CA VAL A 72 -3.35 -12.41 16.64
C VAL A 72 -2.89 -11.90 17.98
N LEU A 73 -3.80 -11.87 18.95
CA LEU A 73 -3.49 -11.52 20.33
C LEU A 73 -3.16 -12.78 21.14
N ARG A 74 -1.97 -12.82 21.72
CA ARG A 74 -1.51 -13.91 22.62
C ARG A 74 -1.20 -13.35 24.00
N THR A 75 -1.59 -14.10 25.03
CA THR A 75 -1.25 -13.77 26.43
C THR A 75 -0.87 -15.03 27.18
N ASP A 76 0.09 -14.90 28.08
CA ASP A 76 0.60 -16.01 28.90
C ASP A 76 -0.32 -16.33 30.09
N VAL A 77 -1.35 -15.50 30.33
CA VAL A 77 -2.17 -15.57 31.54
C VAL A 77 -3.62 -15.95 31.19
N HIS A 78 -4.11 -17.04 31.77
CA HIS A 78 -5.49 -17.51 31.56
C HIS A 78 -6.47 -17.06 32.65
N LYS A 79 -5.97 -16.62 33.82
CA LYS A 79 -6.78 -16.12 34.93
C LYS A 79 -6.12 -14.89 35.52
N ILE A 80 -6.86 -13.78 35.56
CA ILE A 80 -6.36 -12.48 35.99
C ILE A 80 -6.99 -12.14 37.33
N THR A 81 -6.16 -11.78 38.31
CA THR A 81 -6.60 -11.27 39.60
C THR A 81 -6.58 -9.73 39.56
N PRO A 82 -7.50 -9.02 40.21
CA PRO A 82 -7.46 -7.56 40.29
C PRO A 82 -6.09 -7.06 40.77
N GLY A 83 -5.51 -6.10 40.04
CA GLY A 83 -4.18 -5.53 40.33
C GLY A 83 -2.99 -6.28 39.72
N ALA A 84 -3.22 -7.43 39.07
CA ALA A 84 -2.16 -8.13 38.34
C ALA A 84 -1.73 -7.38 37.08
N ARG A 85 -0.43 -7.41 36.75
CA ARG A 85 0.09 -6.95 35.46
C ARG A 85 0.08 -8.10 34.47
N ILE A 86 -0.41 -7.84 33.26
CA ILE A 86 -0.45 -8.81 32.17
C ILE A 86 0.53 -8.39 31.08
N SER A 87 1.12 -9.39 30.44
CA SER A 87 1.84 -9.23 29.18
C SER A 87 1.00 -9.84 28.07
N ALA A 88 0.87 -9.11 26.97
CA ALA A 88 0.19 -9.57 25.78
C ALA A 88 1.02 -9.21 24.54
N ASN A 89 1.08 -10.13 23.61
CA ASN A 89 1.74 -9.96 22.32
C ASN A 89 0.67 -9.89 21.24
N CYS A 90 0.58 -8.74 20.57
CA CYS A 90 -0.23 -8.59 19.37
C CYS A 90 0.70 -8.76 18.16
N THR A 91 0.49 -9.84 17.42
CA THR A 91 1.23 -10.10 16.19
C THR A 91 0.35 -9.73 15.00
N THR A 92 0.75 -8.70 14.25
CA THR A 92 0.11 -8.34 12.98
C THR A 92 0.81 -9.03 11.81
N PRO A 93 0.08 -9.48 10.79
CA PRO A 93 0.71 -9.90 9.54
C PRO A 93 1.44 -8.71 8.87
N GLY A 94 2.40 -9.04 8.00
CA GLY A 94 3.13 -8.05 7.23
C GLY A 94 2.19 -7.25 6.33
N SER A 95 2.38 -5.93 6.32
CA SER A 95 1.56 -5.00 5.53
C SER A 95 2.39 -3.86 4.98
N PHE A 96 1.92 -3.26 3.89
CA PHE A 96 2.48 -2.03 3.36
C PHE A 96 1.37 -1.05 3.00
N PRO A 97 1.37 0.21 3.51
CA PRO A 97 2.28 0.72 4.55
C PRO A 97 2.08 0.02 5.89
N SER A 98 3.02 0.20 6.82
CA SER A 98 2.93 -0.40 8.16
C SER A 98 1.57 -0.12 8.81
N MET A 99 0.98 -1.17 9.38
CA MET A 99 -0.28 -1.07 10.11
C MET A 99 -0.15 -0.29 11.41
N ASN A 100 -1.19 0.47 11.75
CA ASN A 100 -1.32 1.11 13.05
C ASN A 100 -2.02 0.15 14.02
N VAL A 101 -1.38 -0.14 15.16
CA VAL A 101 -1.95 -1.01 16.20
C VAL A 101 -2.47 -0.14 17.34
N THR A 102 -3.76 -0.28 17.62
CA THR A 102 -4.43 0.38 18.75
C THR A 102 -4.95 -0.67 19.72
N TRP A 103 -4.81 -0.40 21.01
CA TRP A 103 -5.22 -1.32 22.06
C TRP A 103 -6.47 -0.84 22.78
N TYR A 104 -7.35 -1.80 23.06
CA TYR A 104 -8.59 -1.57 23.78
C TYR A 104 -8.66 -2.51 24.99
N ILE A 105 -9.07 -1.98 26.14
CA ILE A 105 -9.39 -2.77 27.33
C ILE A 105 -10.85 -2.49 27.67
N ASN A 106 -11.70 -3.52 27.65
CA ASN A 106 -13.15 -3.39 27.85
C ASN A 106 -13.78 -2.32 26.93
N ASP A 107 -13.45 -2.39 25.64
CA ASP A 107 -13.93 -1.46 24.59
C ASP A 107 -13.50 0.00 24.75
N GLN A 108 -12.57 0.28 25.67
CA GLN A 108 -11.99 1.61 25.86
C GLN A 108 -10.55 1.63 25.35
N GLU A 109 -10.26 2.54 24.42
CA GLU A 109 -8.89 2.80 23.95
C GLU A 109 -8.01 3.26 25.12
N THR A 110 -6.77 2.76 25.18
CA THR A 110 -5.85 3.09 26.27
C THR A 110 -4.41 3.23 25.82
N ASP A 111 -3.78 4.33 26.25
CA ASP A 111 -2.34 4.57 26.11
C ASP A 111 -1.55 4.07 27.33
N GLN A 112 -2.22 3.46 28.31
CA GLN A 112 -1.59 3.04 29.58
C GLN A 112 -0.81 1.72 29.46
N ILE A 113 -0.49 1.29 28.25
CA ILE A 113 0.31 0.11 27.96
C ILE A 113 1.73 0.51 27.56
N SER A 114 2.73 -0.19 28.10
CA SER A 114 4.09 -0.08 27.61
C SER A 114 4.22 -0.91 26.34
N MET A 115 4.16 -0.26 25.17
CA MET A 115 4.34 -0.92 23.88
C MET A 115 5.82 -1.06 23.55
N THR A 116 6.22 -2.21 23.05
CA THR A 116 7.52 -2.43 22.40
C THR A 116 7.23 -3.00 21.03
N GLU A 117 7.55 -2.23 19.99
CA GLU A 117 7.32 -2.62 18.60
C GLU A 117 8.56 -3.37 18.08
N ASN A 118 8.38 -4.65 17.77
CA ASN A 118 9.41 -5.47 17.15
C ASN A 118 8.93 -5.82 15.73
N SER A 119 9.59 -5.27 14.72
CA SER A 119 9.33 -5.62 13.32
C SER A 119 10.33 -6.67 12.85
N GLU A 120 9.87 -7.89 12.59
CA GLU A 120 10.65 -8.89 11.86
C GLU A 120 10.19 -8.90 10.40
N THR A 121 11.12 -8.72 9.46
CA THR A 121 10.84 -8.86 8.02
C THR A 121 10.85 -10.34 7.69
N VAL A 122 9.66 -10.95 7.76
CA VAL A 122 9.49 -12.31 7.21
C VAL A 122 9.19 -12.13 5.73
N GLU A 123 10.19 -12.33 4.87
CA GLU A 123 9.96 -12.48 3.43
C GLU A 123 9.02 -13.67 3.22
N SER A 124 7.82 -13.39 2.72
CA SER A 124 6.94 -14.44 2.22
C SER A 124 7.58 -15.05 0.99
N GLU A 125 8.22 -16.21 1.15
CA GLU A 125 8.56 -17.08 0.03
C GLU A 125 7.26 -17.40 -0.72
N LYS A 126 7.13 -16.84 -1.93
CA LYS A 126 6.03 -17.11 -2.86
C LYS A 126 6.24 -18.52 -3.42
N GLU A 127 5.44 -19.49 -2.96
CA GLU A 127 5.35 -20.83 -3.57
C GLU A 127 4.63 -20.79 -4.92
#